data_AF-A0A3D6CIH8-F1
#
_entry.id   AF-A0A3D6CIH8-F1
#
_cell.length_a   1.000
_cell.length_b   1.000
_cell.length_c   1.000
_cell.angle_alpha   90.00
_cell.angle_beta   90.00
_cell.angle_gamma   90.00
#
_symmetry.space_group_name_H-M   'P 1'
#
loop_
_entity.id
_entity.type
_entity.pdbx_description
1 polymer ?
#
loop_
_entity_poly.entity_id
_entity_poly.type
_entity_poly.pdbx_seq_one_letter_code
_entity_poly.pdbx_strand_id
1 'polypeptide(L)' 'DNGYFYSTRFEVGMQYPIYSRQKDNLNAAEQIIFNINEMSKDFDYFQLGGINISNDN' A
#
# COMPACT_ATOMS: atom_id res chain seq x y z
N ASP A 1 5.59 -18.55 2.24
CA ASP A 1 5.64 -17.47 3.23
C ASP A 1 6.87 -16.60 3.01
N ASN A 2 6.72 -15.48 2.31
CA ASN A 2 7.85 -14.61 1.97
C ASN A 2 8.22 -13.65 3.11
N GLY A 3 7.73 -13.91 4.33
CA GLY A 3 7.99 -13.09 5.52
C GLY A 3 7.41 -11.68 5.45
N TYR A 4 6.56 -11.34 4.46
CA TYR A 4 5.98 -10.00 4.36
C TYR A 4 4.58 -9.96 4.96
N PHE A 5 4.37 -8.95 5.81
CA PHE A 5 3.07 -8.55 6.32
C PHE A 5 2.57 -7.41 5.45
N TYR A 6 1.40 -7.57 4.84
CA TYR A 6 0.77 -6.51 4.06
C TYR A 6 -0.25 -5.80 4.91
N SER A 7 -0.26 -4.47 4.85
CA SER A 7 -1.21 -3.65 5.57
C SER A 7 -1.82 -2.59 4.67
N THR A 8 -3.07 -2.27 4.96
CA THR A 8 -3.80 -1.18 4.31
C THR A 8 -4.23 -0.21 5.39
N ARG A 9 -3.85 1.05 5.26
CA ARG A 9 -4.25 2.11 6.19
C ARG A 9 -4.92 3.28 5.48
N PHE A 10 -5.71 4.02 6.25
CA PHE A 10 -6.35 5.25 5.84
C PHE A 10 -5.86 6.36 6.76
N GLU A 11 -5.43 7.48 6.18
CA GLU A 11 -5.01 8.65 6.95
C GLU A 11 -6.16 9.65 7.05
N VAL A 12 -6.24 10.35 8.18
CA VAL A 12 -7.30 11.33 8.42
C VAL A 12 -7.20 12.45 7.40
N GLY A 13 -8.28 12.69 6.65
CA GLY A 13 -8.33 13.69 5.57
C GLY A 13 -7.90 13.17 4.19
N MET A 14 -7.44 11.92 4.10
CA MET A 14 -7.14 11.26 2.83
C MET A 14 -8.36 10.49 2.32
N GLN A 15 -8.59 10.53 1.00
CA GLN A 15 -9.75 9.87 0.38
C GLN A 15 -9.45 8.42 -0.02
N TYR A 16 -8.18 8.05 -0.10
CA TYR A 16 -7.76 6.76 -0.61
C TYR A 16 -6.85 6.00 0.36
N PRO A 17 -6.82 4.66 0.27
CA PRO A 17 -5.94 3.84 1.10
C PRO A 17 -4.47 3.96 0.69
N ILE A 18 -3.60 3.68 1.67
CA ILE A 18 -2.17 3.46 1.48
C ILE A 18 -1.91 1.97 1.73
N TYR A 19 -1.28 1.32 0.76
CA TYR A 19 -0.84 -0.07 0.84
C TYR A 19 0.63 -0.12 1.19
N SER A 20 0.98 -0.89 2.21
CA SER A 20 2.34 -1.05 2.67
C SER A 20 2.66 -2.50 3.01
N ARG A 21 3.94 -2.80 3.16
CA ARG A 21 4.44 -4.06 3.70
C ARG A 21 5.52 -3.87 4.75
N GLN A 22 5.58 -4.79 5.71
CA GLN A 22 6.69 -4.94 6.65
C GLN A 22 7.32 -6.32 6.49
N LYS A 23 8.65 -6.42 6.66
CA LYS A 23 9.37 -7.70 6.57
C LYS A 23 9.58 -8.31 7.96
N ASP A 24 9.32 -9.60 8.08
CA ASP A 24 9.50 -10.47 9.25
C ASP A 24 8.62 -10.15 10.48
N ASN A 25 8.33 -8.89 10.78
CA ASN A 25 7.46 -8.50 11.89
C ASN A 25 6.80 -7.12 11.67
N LEU A 26 5.74 -6.82 12.43
CA LEU A 26 4.97 -5.56 12.34
C LEU A 26 5.75 -4.31 12.81
N ASN A 27 6.85 -4.49 13.54
CA ASN A 27 7.73 -3.41 13.99
C ASN A 27 8.86 -3.12 13.00
N ALA A 28 9.01 -3.92 11.95
CA ALA A 28 10.00 -3.70 10.92
C ALA A 28 9.66 -2.44 10.12
N ALA A 29 10.67 -1.90 9.43
CA ALA A 29 10.51 -0.71 8.62
C ALA A 29 9.39 -0.91 7.60
N GLU A 30 8.39 -0.02 7.66
CA GLU A 30 7.28 -0.03 6.73
C GLU A 30 7.75 0.40 5.34
N GLN A 31 7.39 -0.38 4.34
CA GLN A 31 7.61 -0.07 2.93
C GLN A 31 6.28 0.24 2.28
N ILE A 32 6.08 1.47 1.82
CA ILE A 32 4.89 1.86 1.06
C ILE A 32 4.98 1.22 -0.33
N ILE A 33 3.99 0.42 -0.68
CA ILE A 33 3.85 -0.19 -2.00
C ILE A 33 3.08 0.77 -2.91
N PHE A 34 1.92 1.24 -2.46
CA PHE A 34 1.06 2.16 -3.20
C PHE A 34 0.49 3.23 -2.28
N ASN A 35 0.77 4.50 -2.57
CA ASN A 35 0.07 5.62 -1.96
C ASN A 35 -0.87 6.22 -3.01
N ILE A 36 -2.14 5.78 -2.97
CA ILE A 36 -3.11 6.23 -3.97
C ILE A 36 -3.34 7.74 -3.89
N ASN A 37 -3.30 8.34 -2.69
CA ASN A 37 -3.49 9.79 -2.53
C ASN A 37 -2.42 10.60 -3.25
N GLU A 38 -1.17 10.12 -3.27
CA GLU A 38 -0.09 10.75 -4.04
C GLU A 38 -0.23 10.48 -5.54
N MET A 39 -0.57 9.24 -5.91
CA MET A 39 -0.72 8.85 -7.31
C MET A 39 -1.92 9.49 -8.00
N SER A 40 -2.95 9.87 -7.25
CA SER A 40 -4.19 10.46 -7.78
C SER A 40 -4.17 11.99 -7.85
N LYS A 41 -3.12 12.68 -7.38
CA LYS A 41 -3.13 14.15 -7.26
C LYS A 41 -3.38 14.88 -8.57
N ASP A 42 -2.89 14.31 -9.66
CA ASP A 42 -2.93 14.92 -11.00
C ASP A 42 -4.05 14.34 -11.88
N PHE A 43 -4.99 13.57 -11.30
CA PHE A 43 -6.05 12.91 -12.03
C PHE A 43 -7.42 13.23 -11.44
N ASP A 44 -8.37 13.63 -12.29
CA ASP A 44 -9.76 13.87 -11.89
C ASP A 44 -10.47 12.59 -11.40
N TYR A 45 -9.97 11.42 -11.80
CA TYR A 45 -10.43 10.11 -11.35
C TYR A 45 -9.28 9.10 -11.34
N PHE A 46 -9.15 8.35 -10.25
CA PHE A 46 -8.15 7.30 -10.08
C PHE A 46 -8.75 6.09 -9.36
N GLN A 47 -8.67 4.91 -9.98
CA GLN A 47 -9.13 3.66 -9.38
C GLN A 47 -8.04 2.59 -9.48
N LEU A 48 -7.63 2.05 -8.34
CA LEU A 48 -6.76 0.87 -8.30
C LEU A 48 -7.62 -0.39 -8.47
N GLY A 49 -7.56 -1.02 -9.64
CA GLY A 49 -8.41 -2.17 -9.99
C GLY A 49 -8.07 -3.48 -9.27
N GLY A 50 -6.87 -3.61 -8.73
CA GLY A 50 -6.43 -4.78 -7.98
C GLY A 50 -4.92 -4.76 -7.75
N ILE A 51 -4.48 -5.47 -6.72
CA ILE A 51 -3.06 -5.65 -6.41
C ILE A 51 -2.75 -7.13 -6.59
N ASN A 52 -1.77 -7.43 -7.44
CA ASN A 52 -1.21 -8.78 -7.56
C ASN A 52 0.23 -8.75 -7.03
N ILE A 53 0.45 -9.49 -5.95
CA ILE A 53 1.77 -9.64 -5.34
C ILE A 53 2.32 -10.97 -5.84
N SER A 54 3.51 -10.95 -6.45
CA SER A 54 4.18 -12.17 -6.87
C SER A 54 4.47 -13.06 -5.67
N ASN A 55 4.35 -14.39 -5.85
CA ASN A 55 4.77 -15.37 -4.86
C ASN A 55 6.30 -15.38 -4.63
N ASP A 56 7.08 -14.59 -5.38
CA ASP A 56 8.54 -14.47 -5.32
C ASP A 56 9.03 -13.11 -4.76
N ASN A 57 8.25 -12.48 -3.86
CA ASN A 57 8.56 -11.18 -3.23
C ASN A 57 10.02 -10.93 -2.84
#